data_AF-A0A6A1R1Q3-F1
#
_entry.id   AF-A0A6A1R1Q3-F1
#
_cell.length_a   1.000
_cell.length_b   1.000
_cell.length_c   1.000
_cell.angle_alpha   90.00
_cell.angle_beta   90.00
_cell.angle_gamma   90.00
#
_symmetry.space_group_name_H-M   'P 1'
#
loop_
_entity.id
_entity.type
_entity.pdbx_description
1 polymer ?
#
loop_
_entity_poly.entity_id
_entity_poly.type
_entity_poly.pdbx_seq_one_letter_code
_entity_poly.pdbx_strand_id
1 'polypeptide(L)'
;MAFRSQSPAMPELPAAWRKLTSAAIRERGINYFLDDTVTALEPENGHEGLCFTVEGSTPYRVELDVEHPEESTCTCPHAETVYVCKHMVAAYLTWKSTQTPADTNASTGTPARKLSPRLQAMQADMDFLQAQSLQALHTWIAEQCDRSPEFALQLRLWRQTEQAKHTPMTPAQWRSFLTKAMPQRQGLYGRELSRWAEHAMQALQTWEDLLPTQADSIRTACTMALRRLYKLWETADDSYGQLYDLHVWLQDMLMRSVQAAPPPANWLKDWLKLLEEDPLGNWDEEAFLRHAGTPLQQAYCRHAVAQWEAWCKASPRHLPTHDTRSSTQMHGSVPANAICCASAICGPWSRAWTSAPSSH
;
A
#
# COMPACT_ATOMS: atom_id res chain seq x y z
N MET A 1 -31.94 -14.65 -35.33
CA MET A 1 -31.54 -14.58 -33.91
C MET A 1 -30.06 -14.87 -33.81
N ALA A 2 -29.31 -13.89 -33.27
CA ALA A 2 -27.98 -13.95 -32.64
C ALA A 2 -27.23 -12.65 -32.97
N PHE A 3 -27.58 -11.55 -32.29
CA PHE A 3 -26.70 -10.40 -32.19
C PHE A 3 -25.50 -10.81 -31.34
N ARG A 4 -24.38 -11.18 -31.97
CA ARG A 4 -23.09 -11.18 -31.30
C ARG A 4 -22.72 -9.71 -31.07
N SER A 5 -22.92 -9.23 -29.86
CA SER A 5 -22.27 -8.01 -29.38
C SER A 5 -20.76 -8.24 -29.48
N GLN A 6 -20.12 -7.62 -30.47
CA GLN A 6 -18.67 -7.54 -30.51
C GLN A 6 -18.24 -6.64 -29.37
N SER A 7 -17.67 -7.22 -28.31
CA SER A 7 -16.92 -6.45 -27.33
C SER A 7 -15.79 -5.73 -28.07
N PRO A 8 -15.51 -4.45 -27.79
CA PRO A 8 -14.37 -3.77 -28.39
C PRO A 8 -13.10 -4.58 -28.08
N ALA A 9 -12.23 -4.73 -29.09
CA ALA A 9 -10.96 -5.41 -28.91
C ALA A 9 -10.16 -4.69 -27.82
N MET A 10 -9.85 -5.40 -26.74
CA MET A 10 -9.08 -4.85 -25.62
C MET A 10 -7.71 -4.39 -26.11
N PRO A 11 -7.30 -3.13 -25.89
CA PRO A 11 -5.96 -2.68 -26.26
C PRO A 11 -4.91 -3.48 -25.50
N GLU A 12 -3.93 -4.05 -26.21
CA GLU A 12 -2.87 -4.82 -25.55
C GLU A 12 -1.82 -3.89 -24.93
N LEU A 13 -1.39 -4.22 -23.70
CA LEU A 13 -0.35 -3.51 -22.98
C LEU A 13 1.04 -3.87 -23.53
N PRO A 14 1.90 -2.92 -23.90
CA PRO A 14 3.25 -3.20 -24.43
C PRO A 14 4.13 -3.98 -23.47
N ALA A 15 5.17 -4.62 -24.00
CA ALA A 15 6.11 -5.39 -23.21
C ALA A 15 6.81 -4.57 -22.12
N ALA A 16 7.15 -3.30 -22.37
CA ALA A 16 7.76 -2.40 -21.38
C ALA A 16 6.83 -2.22 -20.16
N TRP A 17 5.57 -1.87 -20.40
CA TRP A 17 4.53 -1.76 -19.37
C TRP A 17 4.28 -3.09 -18.63
N ARG A 18 4.31 -4.22 -19.35
CA ARG A 18 4.14 -5.56 -18.75
C ARG A 18 5.30 -5.96 -17.84
N LYS A 19 6.53 -5.52 -18.11
CA LYS A 19 7.70 -5.80 -17.28
C LYS A 19 7.66 -5.06 -15.94
N LEU A 20 7.04 -3.88 -15.92
CA LEU A 20 6.95 -3.02 -14.73
C LEU A 20 5.68 -3.25 -13.90
N THR A 21 4.81 -4.18 -14.31
CA THR A 21 3.53 -4.45 -13.65
C THR A 21 3.38 -5.92 -13.30
N SER A 22 2.77 -6.22 -12.15
CA SER A 22 2.32 -7.56 -11.83
C SER A 22 1.03 -7.91 -12.60
N ALA A 23 0.67 -9.19 -12.64
CA ALA A 23 -0.60 -9.61 -13.25
C ALA A 23 -1.82 -8.98 -12.56
N ALA A 24 -1.79 -8.89 -11.22
CA ALA A 24 -2.85 -8.27 -10.44
C ALA A 24 -3.00 -6.76 -10.71
N ILE A 25 -1.90 -6.02 -10.83
CA ILE A 25 -1.93 -4.58 -11.18
C ILE A 25 -2.57 -4.40 -12.57
N ARG A 26 -2.22 -5.25 -13.53
CA ARG A 26 -2.79 -5.20 -14.88
C ARG A 26 -4.28 -5.51 -14.90
N GLU A 27 -4.71 -6.56 -14.21
CA GLU A 27 -6.13 -6.93 -14.15
C GLU A 27 -6.97 -5.81 -13.52
N ARG A 28 -6.49 -5.22 -12.42
CA ARG A 28 -7.16 -4.06 -11.81
C ARG A 28 -7.18 -2.86 -12.76
N GLY A 29 -6.07 -2.56 -13.43
CA GLY A 29 -6.03 -1.47 -14.41
C GLY A 29 -6.99 -1.66 -15.59
N ILE A 30 -7.13 -2.91 -16.06
CA ILE A 30 -8.12 -3.29 -17.07
C ILE A 30 -9.54 -3.06 -16.55
N ASN A 31 -9.84 -3.44 -15.31
CA ASN A 31 -11.17 -3.22 -14.73
C ASN A 31 -11.50 -1.73 -14.65
N TYR A 32 -10.57 -0.89 -14.20
CA TYR A 32 -10.78 0.57 -14.17
C TYR A 32 -11.02 1.16 -15.56
N PHE A 33 -10.30 0.67 -16.57
CA PHE A 33 -10.53 1.04 -17.97
C PHE A 33 -11.93 0.61 -18.46
N LEU A 34 -12.33 -0.63 -18.19
CA LEU A 34 -13.62 -1.18 -18.58
C LEU A 34 -14.80 -0.49 -17.88
N ASP A 35 -14.58 -0.03 -16.64
CA ASP A 35 -15.57 0.67 -15.83
C ASP A 35 -15.73 2.17 -16.22
N ASP A 36 -15.00 2.64 -17.24
CA ASP A 36 -14.99 4.03 -17.76
C ASP A 36 -14.71 5.08 -16.65
N THR A 37 -13.78 4.74 -15.76
CA THR A 37 -13.38 5.57 -14.59
C THR A 37 -12.27 6.59 -14.89
N VAL A 38 -11.87 6.71 -16.16
CA VAL A 38 -10.70 7.50 -16.59
C VAL A 38 -11.14 8.66 -17.48
N THR A 39 -10.81 9.88 -17.09
CA THR A 39 -11.08 11.11 -17.85
C THR A 39 -9.77 11.72 -18.34
N ALA A 40 -9.63 11.98 -19.63
CA ALA A 40 -8.48 12.74 -20.15
C ALA A 40 -8.63 14.23 -19.82
N LEU A 41 -7.54 14.87 -19.41
CA LEU A 41 -7.48 16.30 -19.11
C LEU A 41 -6.88 17.05 -20.31
N GLU A 42 -7.32 18.28 -20.53
CA GLU A 42 -6.67 19.17 -21.49
C GLU A 42 -5.29 19.60 -20.95
N PRO A 43 -4.27 19.74 -21.81
CA PRO A 43 -2.96 20.18 -21.37
C PRO A 43 -3.03 21.62 -20.82
N GLU A 44 -2.71 21.81 -19.55
CA GLU A 44 -2.54 23.14 -18.98
C GLU A 44 -1.18 23.71 -19.37
N ASN A 45 -1.15 24.97 -19.84
CA ASN A 45 0.05 25.78 -20.04
C ASN A 45 1.08 25.27 -21.07
N GLY A 46 0.63 24.62 -22.15
CA GLY A 46 1.53 24.32 -23.29
C GLY A 46 2.58 23.24 -22.99
N HIS A 47 2.43 22.49 -21.90
CA HIS A 47 3.18 21.27 -21.65
C HIS A 47 2.56 20.13 -22.45
N GLU A 48 3.32 19.54 -23.38
CA GLU A 48 2.94 18.36 -24.16
C GLU A 48 2.98 17.10 -23.27
N GLY A 49 2.03 16.98 -22.34
CA GLY A 49 1.91 15.84 -21.44
C GLY A 49 0.52 15.19 -21.50
N LEU A 50 0.46 13.86 -21.58
CA LEU A 50 -0.79 13.10 -21.55
C LEU A 50 -1.31 13.01 -20.11
N CYS A 51 -2.26 13.88 -19.76
CA CYS A 51 -2.82 13.96 -18.40
C CYS A 51 -4.20 13.31 -18.30
N PHE A 52 -4.47 12.62 -17.20
CA PHE A 52 -5.74 11.98 -16.90
C PHE A 52 -6.13 12.17 -15.43
N THR A 53 -7.42 12.07 -15.16
CA THR A 53 -7.98 11.82 -13.83
C THR A 53 -8.56 10.42 -13.80
N VAL A 54 -8.20 9.62 -12.81
CA VAL A 54 -8.72 8.27 -12.58
C VAL A 54 -9.47 8.21 -11.26
N GLU A 55 -10.74 7.82 -11.32
CA GLU A 55 -11.61 7.76 -10.14
C GLU A 55 -11.35 6.50 -9.31
N GLY A 56 -10.91 6.69 -8.06
CA GLY A 56 -10.72 5.64 -7.07
C GLY A 56 -11.48 5.93 -5.77
N SER A 57 -10.83 5.78 -4.62
CA SER A 57 -11.37 6.31 -3.34
C SER A 57 -11.43 7.84 -3.32
N THR A 58 -10.54 8.48 -4.08
CA THR A 58 -10.56 9.89 -4.45
C THR A 58 -10.12 10.01 -5.91
N PRO A 59 -10.36 11.14 -6.58
CA PRO A 59 -9.80 11.39 -7.91
C PRO A 59 -8.28 11.43 -7.84
N TYR A 60 -7.60 10.66 -8.69
CA TYR A 60 -6.15 10.65 -8.80
C TYR A 60 -5.70 11.21 -10.14
N ARG A 61 -4.77 12.18 -10.13
CA ARG A 61 -4.16 12.71 -11.35
C ARG A 61 -3.09 11.72 -11.82
N VAL A 62 -3.05 11.46 -13.11
CA VAL A 62 -2.06 10.62 -13.79
C VAL A 62 -1.44 11.43 -14.92
N GLU A 63 -0.12 11.41 -15.00
CA GLU A 63 0.64 11.95 -16.13
C GLU A 63 1.37 10.78 -16.78
N LEU A 64 1.09 10.54 -18.07
CA LEU A 64 1.61 9.39 -18.79
C LEU A 64 2.79 9.79 -19.67
N ASP A 65 3.90 9.08 -19.50
CA ASP A 65 4.87 8.85 -20.56
C ASP A 65 4.65 7.44 -21.12
N VAL A 66 4.23 7.40 -22.39
CA VAL A 66 3.87 6.16 -23.10
C VAL A 66 5.10 5.30 -23.40
N GLU A 67 6.21 5.96 -23.75
CA GLU A 67 7.45 5.33 -24.19
C GLU A 67 8.28 4.89 -22.99
N HIS A 68 8.28 5.69 -21.93
CA HIS A 68 8.99 5.47 -20.67
C HIS A 68 7.99 5.32 -19.51
N PRO A 69 7.31 4.17 -19.36
CA PRO A 69 6.31 3.95 -18.31
C PRO A 69 6.79 4.25 -16.89
N GLU A 70 8.09 4.10 -16.62
CA GLU A 70 8.73 4.44 -15.35
C GLU A 70 8.79 5.95 -15.04
N GLU A 71 8.65 6.81 -16.05
CA GLU A 71 8.59 8.27 -15.90
C GLU A 71 7.15 8.78 -15.75
N SER A 72 6.16 7.88 -15.89
CA SER A 72 4.76 8.21 -15.62
C SER A 72 4.54 8.49 -14.13
N THR A 73 3.66 9.44 -13.81
CA THR A 73 3.34 9.80 -12.42
C THR A 73 1.86 9.60 -12.11
N CYS A 74 1.54 9.32 -10.85
CA CYS A 74 0.15 9.25 -10.38
C CYS A 74 0.08 9.72 -8.93
N THR A 75 -0.95 10.49 -8.58
CA THR A 75 -1.15 11.00 -7.21
C THR A 75 -1.76 9.96 -6.25
N CYS A 76 -1.88 8.70 -6.67
CA CYS A 76 -2.38 7.66 -5.78
C CYS A 76 -1.27 7.19 -4.83
N PRO A 77 -1.58 6.88 -3.56
CA PRO A 77 -0.56 6.46 -2.57
C PRO A 77 0.29 5.27 -3.03
N HIS A 78 -0.30 4.35 -3.80
CA HIS A 78 0.40 3.18 -4.30
C HIS A 78 1.53 3.55 -5.28
N ALA A 79 1.45 4.67 -6.00
CA ALA A 79 2.45 5.08 -6.98
C ALA A 79 3.79 5.48 -6.35
N GLU A 80 3.85 5.69 -5.04
CA GLU A 80 5.11 5.93 -4.31
C GLU A 80 5.94 4.64 -4.13
N THR A 81 5.31 3.47 -4.31
CA THR A 81 5.92 2.16 -4.01
C THR A 81 6.06 1.26 -5.24
N VAL A 82 5.49 1.66 -6.39
CA VAL A 82 5.58 0.92 -7.64
C VAL A 82 5.88 1.85 -8.81
N TYR A 83 6.62 1.37 -9.81
CA TYR A 83 6.87 2.12 -11.04
C TYR A 83 5.59 2.39 -11.83
N VAL A 84 4.68 1.41 -11.89
CA VAL A 84 3.42 1.53 -12.64
C VAL A 84 2.26 1.03 -11.79
N CYS A 85 1.36 1.93 -11.42
CA CYS A 85 0.16 1.59 -10.66
C CYS A 85 -1.02 1.23 -11.58
N LYS A 86 -2.09 0.66 -10.99
CA LYS A 86 -3.31 0.29 -11.75
C LYS A 86 -3.97 1.47 -12.48
N HIS A 87 -3.89 2.68 -11.92
CA HIS A 87 -4.48 3.88 -12.53
C HIS A 87 -3.71 4.30 -13.78
N MET A 88 -2.37 4.20 -13.78
CA MET A 88 -1.54 4.45 -14.96
C MET A 88 -1.84 3.43 -16.06
N VAL A 89 -2.01 2.15 -15.71
CA VAL A 89 -2.45 1.12 -16.67
C VAL A 89 -3.81 1.47 -17.28
N ALA A 90 -4.78 1.87 -16.46
CA ALA A 90 -6.10 2.28 -16.94
C ALA A 90 -6.02 3.49 -17.87
N ALA A 91 -5.23 4.49 -17.50
CA ALA A 91 -4.99 5.69 -18.32
C ALA A 91 -4.33 5.36 -19.67
N TYR A 92 -3.33 4.47 -19.68
CA TYR A 92 -2.69 4.01 -20.91
C TYR A 92 -3.68 3.32 -21.85
N LEU A 93 -4.52 2.43 -21.32
CA LEU A 93 -5.53 1.72 -22.11
C LEU A 93 -6.56 2.69 -22.69
N THR A 94 -6.97 3.69 -21.93
CA THR A 94 -7.85 4.79 -22.39
C THR A 94 -7.21 5.59 -23.51
N TRP A 95 -5.94 5.98 -23.38
CA TRP A 95 -5.21 6.66 -24.45
C TRP A 95 -5.05 5.80 -25.71
N LYS A 96 -4.76 4.51 -25.55
CA LYS A 96 -4.56 3.62 -26.70
C LYS A 96 -5.87 3.36 -27.46
N SER A 97 -7.00 3.28 -26.75
CA SER A 97 -8.30 3.11 -27.39
C SER A 97 -8.71 4.34 -28.21
N THR A 98 -8.28 5.56 -27.84
CA THR A 98 -8.56 6.77 -28.63
C THR A 98 -7.67 6.91 -29.87
N GLN A 99 -6.53 6.23 -29.93
CA GLN A 99 -5.64 6.24 -31.10
C GLN A 99 -5.91 5.13 -32.12
N THR A 100 -6.70 4.13 -31.75
CA THR A 100 -7.10 3.08 -32.68
C THR A 100 -8.20 3.67 -33.57
N PRO A 101 -8.02 3.80 -34.90
CA PRO A 101 -9.02 4.42 -35.74
C PRO A 101 -10.24 3.49 -35.81
N ALA A 102 -11.29 3.84 -35.06
CA ALA A 102 -12.63 3.35 -35.32
C ALA A 102 -13.13 4.03 -36.61
N ASP A 103 -13.68 3.24 -37.50
CA ASP A 103 -14.23 3.68 -38.79
C ASP A 103 -15.02 4.98 -38.67
N THR A 104 -14.65 5.90 -39.56
CA THR A 104 -15.18 7.25 -39.78
C THR A 104 -16.69 7.40 -39.59
N ASN A 105 -17.11 8.36 -38.77
CA ASN A 105 -17.95 9.47 -39.23
C ASN A 105 -18.10 10.61 -38.20
N ALA A 106 -17.84 11.83 -38.70
CA ALA A 106 -18.25 13.16 -38.20
C ALA A 106 -17.62 13.67 -36.88
N SER A 107 -16.49 14.36 -37.01
CA SER A 107 -16.09 15.42 -36.07
C SER A 107 -16.65 16.76 -36.55
N THR A 108 -17.60 17.30 -35.79
CA THR A 108 -17.90 18.73 -35.74
C THR A 108 -17.94 19.12 -34.27
N GLY A 109 -16.97 19.91 -33.83
CA GLY A 109 -16.91 20.59 -32.54
C GLY A 109 -16.99 19.67 -31.32
N THR A 110 -15.85 19.28 -30.75
CA THR A 110 -15.81 18.49 -29.51
C THR A 110 -16.51 19.26 -28.38
N PRO A 111 -17.68 18.82 -27.90
CA PRO A 111 -18.26 19.36 -26.68
C PRO A 111 -17.45 18.82 -25.50
N ALA A 112 -17.36 19.57 -24.40
CA ALA A 112 -16.84 19.05 -23.14
C ALA A 112 -17.42 17.65 -22.89
N ARG A 113 -16.55 16.64 -22.82
CA ARG A 113 -16.95 15.22 -22.72
C ARG A 113 -17.83 15.08 -21.47
N LYS A 114 -19.12 14.79 -21.69
CA LYS A 114 -20.08 14.62 -20.60
C LYS A 114 -19.59 13.48 -19.71
N LEU A 115 -19.57 13.72 -18.39
CA LEU A 115 -19.36 12.69 -17.36
C LEU A 115 -20.17 11.44 -17.71
N SER A 116 -19.69 10.24 -17.37
CA SER A 116 -20.48 9.04 -17.57
C SER A 116 -21.84 9.17 -16.85
N PRO A 117 -22.94 8.57 -17.36
CA PRO A 117 -24.26 8.68 -16.72
C PRO A 117 -24.25 8.32 -15.23
N ARG A 118 -23.38 7.38 -14.83
CA ARG A 118 -23.17 6.99 -13.44
C ARG A 118 -22.53 8.11 -12.60
N LEU A 119 -21.52 8.79 -13.13
CA LEU A 119 -20.86 9.91 -12.45
C LEU A 119 -21.78 11.12 -12.34
N GLN A 120 -22.58 11.39 -13.38
CA GLN A 120 -23.60 12.45 -13.30
C GLN A 120 -24.62 12.16 -12.20
N ALA A 121 -25.09 10.92 -12.08
CA ALA A 121 -26.01 10.52 -11.02
C ALA A 121 -25.36 10.66 -9.63
N MET A 122 -24.12 10.18 -9.46
CA MET A 122 -23.41 10.31 -8.19
C MET A 122 -23.15 11.77 -7.80
N GLN A 123 -22.81 12.63 -8.77
CA GLN A 123 -22.65 14.06 -8.52
C GLN A 123 -23.98 14.71 -8.12
N ALA A 124 -25.07 14.37 -8.83
CA ALA A 124 -26.40 14.87 -8.49
C ALA A 124 -26.84 14.43 -7.09
N ASP A 125 -26.50 13.19 -6.68
CA ASP A 125 -26.76 12.69 -5.32
C ASP A 125 -25.96 13.50 -4.28
N MET A 126 -24.68 13.79 -4.54
CA MET A 126 -23.84 14.60 -3.65
C MET A 126 -24.34 16.04 -3.53
N ASP A 127 -24.71 16.67 -4.65
CA ASP A 127 -25.28 18.02 -4.68
C ASP A 127 -26.60 18.06 -3.90
N PHE A 128 -27.44 17.04 -4.05
CA PHE A 128 -28.67 16.89 -3.28
C PHE A 128 -28.39 16.80 -1.78
N LEU A 129 -27.42 15.97 -1.37
CA LEU A 129 -27.03 15.83 0.04
C LEU A 129 -26.50 17.14 0.63
N GLN A 130 -25.68 17.89 -0.12
CA GLN A 130 -25.16 19.19 0.30
C GLN A 130 -26.25 20.25 0.48
N ALA A 131 -27.32 20.18 -0.31
CA ALA A 131 -28.47 21.08 -0.20
C ALA A 131 -29.39 20.76 0.99
N GLN A 132 -29.23 19.62 1.67
CA GLN A 132 -30.08 19.24 2.78
C GLN A 132 -29.71 19.97 4.08
N SER A 133 -30.71 20.19 4.93
CA SER A 133 -30.48 20.69 6.29
C SER A 133 -29.75 19.64 7.16
N LEU A 134 -28.97 20.12 8.13
CA LEU A 134 -28.29 19.25 9.10
C LEU A 134 -29.27 18.31 9.82
N GLN A 135 -30.47 18.81 10.17
CA GLN A 135 -31.49 18.00 10.83
C GLN A 135 -32.03 16.87 9.94
N ALA A 136 -32.25 17.14 8.65
CA ALA A 136 -32.70 16.12 7.70
C ALA A 136 -31.64 15.03 7.52
N LEU A 137 -30.38 15.42 7.40
CA LEU A 137 -29.26 14.48 7.31
C LEU A 137 -29.11 13.64 8.58
N HIS A 138 -29.21 14.24 9.77
CA HIS A 138 -29.18 13.51 11.04
C HIS A 138 -30.29 12.46 11.13
N THR A 139 -31.53 12.82 10.81
CA THR A 139 -32.66 11.89 10.81
C THR A 139 -32.42 10.75 9.83
N TRP A 140 -32.00 11.07 8.60
CA TRP A 140 -31.75 10.04 7.57
C TRP A 140 -30.64 9.07 7.98
N ILE A 141 -29.52 9.57 8.53
CA ILE A 141 -28.40 8.75 9.04
C ILE A 141 -28.89 7.86 10.18
N ALA A 142 -29.68 8.39 11.13
CA ALA A 142 -30.23 7.61 12.23
C ALA A 142 -31.11 6.45 11.71
N GLU A 143 -31.99 6.72 10.75
CA GLU A 143 -32.80 5.68 10.12
C GLU A 143 -31.96 4.65 9.34
N GLN A 144 -30.82 5.04 8.76
CA GLN A 144 -29.90 4.09 8.13
C GLN A 144 -29.23 3.22 9.19
N CYS A 145 -28.83 3.77 10.34
CA CYS A 145 -28.28 3.00 11.45
C CYS A 145 -29.28 1.98 12.01
N ASP A 146 -30.57 2.34 12.08
CA ASP A 146 -31.62 1.42 12.53
C ASP A 146 -31.85 0.26 11.54
N ARG A 147 -31.66 0.51 10.24
CA ARG A 147 -31.85 -0.48 9.17
C ARG A 147 -30.61 -1.33 8.90
N SER A 148 -29.41 -0.84 9.21
CA SER A 148 -28.14 -1.49 8.89
C SER A 148 -27.22 -1.57 10.13
N PRO A 149 -27.04 -2.77 10.71
CA PRO A 149 -26.08 -3.00 11.80
C PRO A 149 -24.64 -2.66 11.42
N GLU A 150 -24.28 -2.84 10.15
CA GLU A 150 -22.96 -2.56 9.59
C GLU A 150 -22.71 -1.04 9.55
N PHE A 151 -23.68 -0.27 9.06
CA PHE A 151 -23.61 1.19 9.04
C PHE A 151 -23.56 1.76 10.47
N ALA A 152 -24.37 1.21 11.38
CA ALA A 152 -24.31 1.56 12.79
C ALA A 152 -22.94 1.23 13.42
N LEU A 153 -22.27 0.16 12.96
CA LEU A 153 -20.93 -0.17 13.42
C LEU A 153 -19.87 0.81 12.90
N GLN A 154 -19.92 1.16 11.61
CA GLN A 154 -19.04 2.18 11.02
C GLN A 154 -19.14 3.50 11.78
N LEU A 155 -20.36 3.99 12.04
CA LEU A 155 -20.57 5.21 12.83
C LEU A 155 -19.97 5.10 14.25
N ARG A 156 -20.11 3.95 14.92
CA ARG A 156 -19.52 3.73 16.25
C ARG A 156 -17.99 3.69 16.24
N LEU A 157 -17.39 3.18 15.17
CA LEU A 157 -15.93 3.16 15.01
C LEU A 157 -15.42 4.57 14.72
N TRP A 158 -16.07 5.29 13.80
CA TRP A 158 -15.72 6.68 13.52
C TRP A 158 -15.89 7.57 14.76
N ARG A 159 -16.96 7.42 15.53
CA ARG A 159 -17.13 8.14 16.81
C ARG A 159 -16.01 7.88 17.80
N GLN A 160 -15.48 6.66 17.87
CA GLN A 160 -14.34 6.35 18.75
C GLN A 160 -13.08 7.08 18.30
N THR A 161 -12.81 7.18 16.99
CA THR A 161 -11.65 7.90 16.48
C THR A 161 -11.80 9.42 16.60
N GLU A 162 -13.01 9.96 16.45
CA GLU A 162 -13.29 11.38 16.77
C GLU A 162 -13.05 11.68 18.26
N GLN A 163 -13.51 10.82 19.16
CA GLN A 163 -13.23 10.95 20.60
C GLN A 163 -11.73 10.85 20.89
N ALA A 164 -11.03 9.99 20.16
CA ALA A 164 -9.60 9.81 20.30
C ALA A 164 -8.81 11.08 19.98
N LYS A 165 -9.31 11.98 19.11
CA LYS A 165 -8.66 13.28 18.81
C LYS A 165 -8.42 14.12 20.06
N HIS A 166 -9.28 14.00 21.08
CA HIS A 166 -9.13 14.73 22.35
C HIS A 166 -8.42 13.92 23.44
N THR A 167 -8.68 12.61 23.49
CA THR A 167 -8.12 11.72 24.51
C THR A 167 -7.58 10.45 23.87
N PRO A 168 -6.26 10.20 23.89
CA PRO A 168 -5.69 9.01 23.27
C PRO A 168 -6.30 7.71 23.80
N MET A 169 -6.57 6.79 22.89
CA MET A 169 -7.08 5.47 23.24
C MET A 169 -6.00 4.66 23.97
N THR A 170 -6.41 4.00 25.05
CA THR A 170 -5.58 3.03 25.74
C THR A 170 -5.39 1.76 24.90
N PRO A 171 -4.36 0.93 25.17
CA PRO A 171 -4.17 -0.34 24.48
C PRO A 171 -5.40 -1.26 24.55
N ALA A 172 -6.14 -1.27 25.66
CA ALA A 172 -7.37 -2.06 25.78
C ALA A 172 -8.50 -1.54 24.87
N GLN A 173 -8.65 -0.22 24.75
CA GLN A 173 -9.60 0.39 23.83
C GLN A 173 -9.23 0.10 22.39
N TRP A 174 -7.94 0.18 22.02
CA TRP A 174 -7.49 -0.23 20.69
C TRP A 174 -7.79 -1.71 20.38
N ARG A 175 -7.64 -2.61 21.36
CA ARG A 175 -8.04 -4.02 21.17
C ARG A 175 -9.53 -4.15 20.87
N SER A 176 -10.36 -3.43 21.62
CA SER A 176 -11.82 -3.41 21.43
C SER A 176 -12.22 -2.83 20.07
N PHE A 177 -11.57 -1.74 19.66
CA PHE A 177 -11.75 -1.12 18.35
C PHE A 177 -11.39 -2.09 17.25
N LEU A 178 -10.17 -2.62 17.28
CA LEU A 178 -9.68 -3.55 16.27
C LEU A 178 -10.57 -4.79 16.22
N THR A 179 -11.02 -5.33 17.35
CA THR A 179 -11.93 -6.50 17.39
C THR A 179 -13.11 -6.36 16.44
N LYS A 180 -13.62 -5.14 16.28
CA LYS A 180 -14.74 -4.79 15.42
C LYS A 180 -14.32 -4.30 14.03
N ALA A 181 -13.22 -3.56 13.92
CA ALA A 181 -12.71 -3.05 12.65
C ALA A 181 -12.09 -4.15 11.76
N MET A 182 -11.40 -5.11 12.37
CA MET A 182 -10.71 -6.20 11.69
C MET A 182 -11.12 -7.57 12.27
N PRO A 183 -12.41 -7.94 12.27
CA PRO A 183 -12.88 -9.12 12.99
C PRO A 183 -12.09 -10.38 12.59
N GLN A 184 -11.69 -11.18 13.59
CA GLN A 184 -10.88 -12.38 13.34
C GLN A 184 -11.77 -13.42 12.67
N ARG A 185 -11.40 -13.84 11.47
CA ARG A 185 -12.10 -14.88 10.70
C ARG A 185 -11.05 -15.85 10.13
N GLN A 186 -11.51 -16.94 9.53
CA GLN A 186 -10.68 -17.93 8.87
C GLN A 186 -11.27 -18.27 7.51
N GLY A 187 -10.43 -18.67 6.56
CA GLY A 187 -10.89 -19.16 5.26
C GLY A 187 -11.60 -18.09 4.43
N LEU A 188 -11.19 -16.82 4.54
CA LEU A 188 -11.72 -15.74 3.70
C LEU A 188 -11.09 -15.80 2.31
N TYR A 189 -11.89 -15.62 1.27
CA TYR A 189 -11.43 -15.55 -0.12
C TYR A 189 -12.39 -14.71 -0.98
N GLY A 190 -11.90 -14.26 -2.13
CA GLY A 190 -12.68 -13.54 -3.14
C GLY A 190 -13.46 -12.34 -2.59
N ARG A 191 -14.78 -12.29 -2.84
CA ARG A 191 -15.64 -11.16 -2.44
C ARG A 191 -15.76 -10.98 -0.93
N GLU A 192 -15.69 -12.07 -0.16
CA GLU A 192 -15.78 -11.97 1.30
C GLU A 192 -14.54 -11.32 1.89
N LEU A 193 -13.36 -11.71 1.39
CA LEU A 193 -12.10 -11.06 1.74
C LEU A 193 -12.09 -9.59 1.32
N SER A 194 -12.61 -9.27 0.14
CA SER A 194 -12.71 -7.89 -0.36
C SER A 194 -13.55 -7.01 0.56
N ARG A 195 -14.77 -7.45 0.91
CA ARG A 195 -15.64 -6.70 1.84
C ARG A 195 -15.02 -6.56 3.24
N TRP A 196 -14.34 -7.59 3.72
CA TRP A 196 -13.63 -7.55 4.99
C TRP A 196 -12.51 -6.49 4.97
N ALA A 197 -11.72 -6.45 3.90
CA ALA A 197 -10.62 -5.51 3.73
C ALA A 197 -11.12 -4.07 3.57
N GLU A 198 -12.21 -3.85 2.81
CA GLU A 198 -12.85 -2.54 2.67
C GLU A 198 -13.36 -2.01 4.02
N HIS A 199 -14.07 -2.85 4.78
CA HIS A 199 -14.55 -2.50 6.13
C HIS A 199 -13.39 -2.14 7.07
N ALA A 200 -12.31 -2.94 7.05
CA ALA A 200 -11.12 -2.65 7.82
C ALA A 200 -10.52 -1.29 7.40
N MET A 201 -10.24 -1.10 6.11
CA MET A 201 -9.64 0.14 5.61
C MET A 201 -10.47 1.37 5.96
N GLN A 202 -11.80 1.32 5.81
CA GLN A 202 -12.69 2.42 6.16
C GLN A 202 -12.61 2.83 7.63
N ALA A 203 -12.38 1.87 8.53
CA ALA A 203 -12.22 2.13 9.95
C ALA A 203 -10.80 2.61 10.30
N LEU A 204 -9.77 2.10 9.61
CA LEU A 204 -8.37 2.43 9.90
C LEU A 204 -7.93 3.75 9.28
N GLN A 205 -8.43 4.14 8.11
CA GLN A 205 -8.03 5.38 7.42
C GLN A 205 -8.25 6.65 8.27
N THR A 206 -9.15 6.61 9.26
CA THR A 206 -9.36 7.72 10.21
C THR A 206 -8.18 7.96 11.15
N TRP A 207 -7.21 7.05 11.18
CA TRP A 207 -5.99 7.18 11.99
C TRP A 207 -5.01 8.21 11.43
N GLU A 208 -5.13 8.57 10.16
CA GLU A 208 -4.37 9.65 9.52
C GLU A 208 -4.48 10.96 10.32
N ASP A 209 -5.70 11.29 10.78
CA ASP A 209 -5.95 12.49 11.59
C ASP A 209 -5.30 12.45 12.98
N LEU A 210 -5.07 11.24 13.52
CA LEU A 210 -4.56 11.03 14.88
C LEU A 210 -3.03 11.00 14.93
N LEU A 211 -2.39 10.53 13.85
CA LEU A 211 -0.95 10.32 13.76
C LEU A 211 -0.12 11.57 14.15
N PRO A 212 -0.41 12.80 13.67
CA PRO A 212 0.42 13.97 13.97
C PRO A 212 0.50 14.32 15.45
N THR A 213 -0.53 13.97 16.24
CA THR A 213 -0.63 14.33 17.67
C THR A 213 -0.45 13.14 18.60
N GLN A 214 -0.54 11.90 18.10
CA GLN A 214 -0.62 10.69 18.92
C GLN A 214 0.17 9.51 18.36
N ALA A 215 1.35 9.80 17.80
CA ALA A 215 2.23 8.80 17.18
C ALA A 215 2.46 7.53 18.03
N ASP A 216 2.68 7.65 19.34
CA ASP A 216 2.87 6.49 20.24
C ASP A 216 1.62 5.58 20.35
N SER A 217 0.44 6.21 20.37
CA SER A 217 -0.86 5.51 20.41
C SER A 217 -1.10 4.79 19.09
N ILE A 218 -0.83 5.45 17.96
CA ILE A 218 -0.94 4.88 16.62
C ILE A 218 0.06 3.74 16.41
N ARG A 219 1.31 3.88 16.87
CA ARG A 219 2.30 2.79 16.82
C ARG A 219 1.80 1.53 17.52
N THR A 220 1.16 1.70 18.69
CA THR A 220 0.53 0.60 19.43
C THR A 220 -0.61 -0.04 18.63
N ALA A 221 -1.46 0.77 18.02
CA ALA A 221 -2.58 0.30 17.20
C ALA A 221 -2.11 -0.45 15.94
N CYS A 222 -1.14 0.10 15.20
CA CYS A 222 -0.54 -0.54 14.02
C CYS A 222 0.11 -1.88 14.37
N THR A 223 0.86 -1.96 15.46
CA THR A 223 1.47 -3.22 15.95
C THR A 223 0.40 -4.29 16.19
N MET A 224 -0.72 -3.91 16.79
CA MET A 224 -1.83 -4.84 17.06
C MET A 224 -2.59 -5.23 15.79
N ALA A 225 -2.78 -4.29 14.86
CA ALA A 225 -3.45 -4.51 13.59
C ALA A 225 -2.64 -5.44 12.67
N LEU A 226 -1.32 -5.22 12.52
CA LEU A 226 -0.43 -6.06 11.72
C LEU A 226 -0.43 -7.51 12.18
N ARG A 227 -0.24 -7.77 13.48
CA ARG A 227 -0.26 -9.14 14.02
C ARG A 227 -1.59 -9.83 13.76
N ARG A 228 -2.69 -9.08 13.80
CA ARG A 228 -4.01 -9.61 13.48
C ARG A 228 -4.17 -9.93 12.01
N LEU A 229 -3.67 -9.05 11.14
CA LEU A 229 -3.62 -9.26 9.70
C LEU A 229 -2.83 -10.52 9.35
N TYR A 230 -1.63 -10.69 9.92
CA TYR A 230 -0.80 -11.88 9.73
C TYR A 230 -1.53 -13.15 10.13
N LYS A 231 -2.24 -13.12 11.26
CA LYS A 231 -3.02 -14.28 11.70
C LYS A 231 -4.17 -14.65 10.76
N LEU A 232 -4.80 -13.66 10.11
CA LEU A 232 -5.81 -13.93 9.09
C LEU A 232 -5.16 -14.53 7.83
N TRP A 233 -4.02 -13.98 7.43
CA TRP A 233 -3.28 -14.38 6.22
C TRP A 233 -2.89 -15.86 6.20
N GLU A 234 -2.59 -16.45 7.36
CA GLU A 234 -2.33 -17.89 7.49
C GLU A 234 -3.44 -18.78 6.91
N THR A 235 -4.67 -18.27 6.80
CA THR A 235 -5.85 -19.04 6.39
C THR A 235 -6.63 -18.41 5.23
N ALA A 236 -6.26 -17.22 4.78
CA ALA A 236 -6.96 -16.49 3.75
C ALA A 236 -6.30 -16.69 2.38
N ASP A 237 -7.10 -16.72 1.32
CA ASP A 237 -6.60 -16.68 -0.05
C ASP A 237 -6.50 -15.22 -0.52
N ASP A 238 -5.31 -14.65 -0.40
CA ASP A 238 -4.99 -13.28 -0.82
C ASP A 238 -4.48 -13.21 -2.27
N SER A 239 -4.89 -14.13 -3.16
CA SER A 239 -4.46 -14.11 -4.57
C SER A 239 -4.74 -12.79 -5.30
N TYR A 240 -5.67 -11.98 -4.79
CA TYR A 240 -6.04 -10.67 -5.33
C TYR A 240 -5.43 -9.47 -4.57
N GLY A 241 -4.60 -9.72 -3.54
CA GLY A 241 -3.76 -8.72 -2.87
C GLY A 241 -4.47 -7.77 -1.91
N GLN A 242 -5.67 -8.09 -1.41
CA GLN A 242 -6.40 -7.23 -0.47
C GLN A 242 -5.72 -7.14 0.91
N LEU A 243 -5.18 -8.26 1.41
CA LEU A 243 -4.42 -8.27 2.66
C LEU A 243 -3.06 -7.59 2.45
N TYR A 244 -2.44 -7.78 1.29
CA TYR A 244 -1.22 -7.06 0.91
C TYR A 244 -1.41 -5.53 0.89
N ASP A 245 -2.45 -5.03 0.24
CA ASP A 245 -2.75 -3.59 0.21
C ASP A 245 -2.93 -3.03 1.64
N LEU A 246 -3.61 -3.77 2.52
CA LEU A 246 -3.80 -3.38 3.93
C LEU A 246 -2.51 -3.45 4.75
N HIS A 247 -1.65 -4.43 4.47
CA HIS A 247 -0.34 -4.58 5.09
C HIS A 247 0.58 -3.41 4.76
N VAL A 248 0.68 -3.04 3.47
CA VAL A 248 1.50 -1.91 3.03
C VAL A 248 1.04 -0.63 3.73
N TRP A 249 -0.27 -0.37 3.77
CA TRP A 249 -0.82 0.80 4.47
C TRP A 249 -0.49 0.79 5.97
N LEU A 250 -0.62 -0.35 6.64
CA LEU A 250 -0.32 -0.49 8.07
C LEU A 250 1.17 -0.33 8.37
N GLN A 251 2.05 -0.85 7.50
CA GLN A 251 3.49 -0.68 7.63
C GLN A 251 3.91 0.78 7.43
N ASP A 252 3.36 1.47 6.42
CA ASP A 252 3.60 2.90 6.21
C ASP A 252 3.16 3.72 7.44
N MET A 253 1.94 3.50 7.92
CA MET A 253 1.45 4.15 9.14
C MET A 253 2.32 3.87 10.36
N LEU A 254 2.82 2.63 10.50
CA LEU A 254 3.75 2.29 11.57
C LEU A 254 5.08 3.05 11.42
N MET A 255 5.67 3.06 10.23
CA MET A 255 6.92 3.76 9.94
C MET A 255 6.79 5.27 10.22
N ARG A 256 5.71 5.90 9.76
CA ARG A 256 5.42 7.32 10.02
C ARG A 256 5.20 7.59 11.51
N SER A 257 4.59 6.67 12.25
CA SER A 257 4.46 6.79 13.72
C SER A 257 5.80 6.70 14.44
N VAL A 258 6.72 5.89 13.93
CA VAL A 258 8.09 5.76 14.45
C VAL A 258 8.91 7.00 14.13
N GLN A 259 8.76 7.54 12.92
CA GLN A 259 9.41 8.79 12.51
C GLN A 259 8.92 9.99 13.35
N ALA A 260 7.61 10.08 13.59
CA ALA A 260 7.01 11.18 14.35
C ALA A 260 7.36 11.12 15.85
N ALA A 261 7.41 9.92 16.43
CA ALA A 261 7.84 9.71 17.82
C ALA A 261 8.70 8.44 17.93
N PRO A 262 10.03 8.57 17.88
CA PRO A 262 10.93 7.41 17.96
C PRO A 262 10.70 6.59 19.24
N PRO A 263 10.53 5.26 19.14
CA PRO A 263 10.23 4.43 20.29
C PRO A 263 11.44 4.26 21.23
N PRO A 264 11.20 3.94 22.52
CA PRO A 264 12.26 3.59 23.44
C PRO A 264 12.92 2.24 23.08
N ALA A 265 14.15 2.04 23.53
CA ALA A 265 14.95 0.84 23.26
C ALA A 265 14.25 -0.50 23.61
N ASN A 266 13.40 -0.52 24.65
CA ASN A 266 12.68 -1.72 25.08
C ASN A 266 11.54 -2.14 24.15
N TRP A 267 11.14 -1.29 23.20
CA TRP A 267 10.16 -1.62 22.17
C TRP A 267 10.73 -2.53 21.07
N LEU A 268 12.06 -2.70 21.02
CA LEU A 268 12.73 -3.60 20.07
C LEU A 268 12.12 -5.01 20.07
N LYS A 269 11.74 -5.53 21.23
CA LYS A 269 11.11 -6.85 21.36
C LYS A 269 9.79 -6.96 20.58
N ASP A 270 9.01 -5.88 20.55
CA ASP A 270 7.70 -5.86 19.91
C ASP A 270 7.88 -5.76 18.38
N TRP A 271 8.88 -5.02 17.93
CA TRP A 271 9.25 -4.96 16.51
C TRP A 271 9.85 -6.26 15.99
N LEU A 272 10.81 -6.88 16.70
CA LEU A 272 11.37 -8.18 16.31
C LEU A 272 10.28 -9.26 16.22
N LYS A 273 9.30 -9.20 17.12
CA LYS A 273 8.14 -10.09 17.08
C LYS A 273 7.25 -9.85 15.85
N LEU A 274 7.10 -8.59 15.41
CA LEU A 274 6.42 -8.29 14.15
C LEU A 274 7.16 -8.86 12.94
N LEU A 275 8.49 -8.80 12.94
CA LEU A 275 9.32 -9.39 11.86
C LEU A 275 9.20 -10.91 11.85
N GLU A 276 9.21 -11.55 13.03
CA GLU A 276 9.07 -13.01 13.17
C GLU A 276 7.70 -13.51 12.70
N GLU A 277 6.63 -12.76 13.00
CA GLU A 277 5.25 -13.14 12.64
C GLU A 277 4.85 -12.71 11.22
N ASP A 278 5.67 -11.94 10.49
CA ASP A 278 5.37 -11.49 9.13
C ASP A 278 5.47 -12.65 8.12
N PRO A 279 4.37 -13.05 7.45
CA PRO A 279 4.39 -14.14 6.48
C PRO A 279 5.16 -13.80 5.20
N LEU A 280 5.39 -12.51 4.91
CA LEU A 280 6.01 -12.08 3.66
C LEU A 280 7.53 -11.88 3.77
N GLY A 281 8.01 -11.47 4.95
CA GLY A 281 9.41 -11.09 5.14
C GLY A 281 9.80 -9.83 4.36
N ASN A 282 8.84 -8.95 4.06
CA ASN A 282 9.02 -7.81 3.15
C ASN A 282 9.33 -6.48 3.87
N TRP A 283 9.76 -6.54 5.13
CA TRP A 283 10.15 -5.34 5.86
C TRP A 283 11.45 -4.76 5.33
N ASP A 284 11.45 -3.47 5.01
CA ASP A 284 12.68 -2.70 4.85
C ASP A 284 13.23 -2.35 6.24
N GLU A 285 13.99 -3.27 6.83
CA GLU A 285 14.61 -3.10 8.14
C GLU A 285 15.54 -1.87 8.18
N GLU A 286 16.23 -1.58 7.08
CA GLU A 286 17.14 -0.43 7.00
C GLU A 286 16.35 0.88 7.05
N ALA A 287 15.34 1.03 6.19
CA ALA A 287 14.48 2.21 6.19
C ALA A 287 13.81 2.41 7.55
N PHE A 288 13.31 1.33 8.16
CA PHE A 288 12.70 1.39 9.48
C PHE A 288 13.70 1.89 10.54
N LEU A 289 14.91 1.32 10.58
CA LEU A 289 15.94 1.71 11.54
C LEU A 289 16.41 3.15 11.37
N ARG A 290 16.45 3.69 10.13
CA ARG A 290 16.78 5.11 9.89
C ARG A 290 15.83 6.05 10.63
N HIS A 291 14.56 5.68 10.78
CA HIS A 291 13.54 6.49 11.47
C HIS A 291 13.35 6.13 12.95
N ALA A 292 13.90 5.00 13.41
CA ALA A 292 13.67 4.47 14.75
C ALA A 292 14.38 5.20 15.90
N GLY A 293 15.24 6.17 15.58
CA GLY A 293 16.03 6.93 16.55
C GLY A 293 17.17 6.15 17.21
N THR A 294 18.11 6.88 17.81
CA THR A 294 19.34 6.32 18.38
C THR A 294 19.11 5.22 19.43
N PRO A 295 18.15 5.34 20.38
CA PRO A 295 17.97 4.31 21.40
C PRO A 295 17.59 2.94 20.82
N LEU A 296 16.67 2.89 19.84
CA LEU A 296 16.26 1.64 19.21
C LEU A 296 17.36 1.09 18.31
N GLN A 297 18.03 1.93 17.52
CA GLN A 297 19.16 1.54 16.67
C GLN A 297 20.27 0.86 17.48
N GLN A 298 20.67 1.45 18.61
CA GLN A 298 21.68 0.88 19.50
C GLN A 298 21.22 -0.44 20.13
N ALA A 299 19.95 -0.54 20.51
CA ALA A 299 19.38 -1.78 21.03
C ALA A 299 19.40 -2.89 19.97
N TYR A 300 19.02 -2.57 18.73
CA TYR A 300 19.07 -3.49 17.60
C TYR A 300 20.50 -3.94 17.31
N CYS A 301 21.48 -3.02 17.27
CA CYS A 301 22.89 -3.37 17.08
C CYS A 301 23.40 -4.35 18.16
N ARG A 302 23.10 -4.10 19.44
CA ARG A 302 23.46 -5.02 20.53
C ARG A 302 22.81 -6.39 20.36
N HIS A 303 21.55 -6.42 19.94
CA HIS A 303 20.83 -7.66 19.67
C HIS A 303 21.46 -8.44 18.52
N ALA A 304 21.78 -7.78 17.40
CA ALA A 304 22.43 -8.40 16.23
C ALA A 304 23.82 -8.96 16.57
N VAL A 305 24.64 -8.22 17.32
CA VAL A 305 25.95 -8.71 17.81
C VAL A 305 25.79 -9.95 18.69
N ALA A 306 24.83 -9.94 19.62
CA ALA A 306 24.58 -11.08 20.49
C ALA A 306 24.11 -12.33 19.71
N GLN A 307 23.26 -12.16 18.69
CA GLN A 307 22.87 -13.26 17.80
C GLN A 307 24.07 -13.83 17.02
N TRP A 308 24.91 -12.96 16.47
CA TRP A 308 26.12 -13.36 15.74
C TRP A 308 27.10 -14.14 16.63
N GLU A 309 27.35 -13.66 17.84
CA GLU A 309 28.21 -14.35 18.81
C GLU A 309 27.65 -15.71 19.22
N ALA A 310 26.33 -15.81 19.42
CA ALA A 310 25.65 -17.07 19.73
C ALA A 310 25.76 -18.06 18.56
N TRP A 311 25.59 -17.59 17.33
CA TRP A 311 25.76 -18.40 16.12
C TRP A 311 27.21 -18.88 15.96
N CYS A 312 28.21 -18.01 16.15
CA CYS A 312 29.62 -18.38 16.11
C CYS A 312 29.96 -19.50 17.11
N LYS A 313 29.41 -19.41 18.33
CA LYS A 313 29.58 -20.45 19.37
C LYS A 313 28.90 -21.77 18.99
N ALA A 314 27.73 -21.72 18.36
CA ALA A 314 26.98 -22.90 17.94
C ALA A 314 27.53 -23.55 16.65
N SER A 315 28.24 -22.78 15.81
CA SER A 315 28.74 -23.20 14.49
C SER A 315 30.27 -23.05 14.36
N PRO A 316 31.08 -23.77 15.18
CA PRO A 316 32.52 -23.54 15.26
C PRO A 316 33.32 -23.86 13.97
N ARG A 317 32.70 -24.46 12.95
CA ARG A 317 33.36 -24.83 11.66
C ARG A 317 33.22 -23.80 10.54
N HIS A 318 32.57 -22.66 10.77
CA HIS A 318 32.37 -21.61 9.75
C HIS A 318 33.00 -20.26 10.08
N LEU A 319 33.88 -20.19 11.08
CA LEU A 319 34.76 -19.03 11.20
C LEU A 319 35.69 -19.03 9.99
N PRO A 320 35.72 -17.96 9.17
CA PRO A 320 36.79 -17.80 8.21
C PRO A 320 38.06 -17.65 9.04
N THR A 321 38.85 -18.72 9.13
CA THR A 321 40.25 -18.57 9.47
C THR A 321 40.82 -17.63 8.43
N HIS A 322 41.34 -16.48 8.84
CA HIS A 322 42.21 -15.66 8.01
C HIS A 322 43.43 -16.49 7.65
N ASP A 323 43.30 -17.39 6.69
CA ASP A 323 44.38 -18.10 6.07
C ASP A 323 44.63 -17.43 4.73
N THR A 324 45.76 -16.75 4.63
CA THR A 324 46.11 -15.84 3.53
C THR A 324 46.40 -16.56 2.21
N ARG A 325 46.04 -17.84 2.08
CA ARG A 325 46.27 -18.64 0.88
C ARG A 325 45.24 -19.76 0.73
N SER A 326 44.12 -19.50 0.07
CA SER A 326 43.57 -20.37 -0.99
C SER A 326 42.17 -19.93 -1.41
N SER A 327 42.05 -19.60 -2.69
CA SER A 327 40.78 -19.40 -3.39
C SER A 327 40.10 -20.75 -3.60
N THR A 328 39.06 -21.06 -2.81
CA THR A 328 38.05 -22.04 -3.23
C THR A 328 36.68 -21.54 -2.79
N GLN A 329 35.77 -21.42 -3.77
CA GLN A 329 34.37 -21.05 -3.59
C GLN A 329 33.69 -21.91 -2.53
N MET A 330 33.04 -21.29 -1.55
CA MET A 330 32.06 -21.95 -0.70
C MET A 330 30.71 -21.24 -0.83
N HIS A 331 29.73 -21.96 -1.40
CA HIS A 331 28.32 -21.65 -1.31
C HIS A 331 27.83 -22.01 0.10
N GLY A 332 27.68 -21.02 0.97
CA GLY A 332 27.04 -21.16 2.27
C GLY A 332 26.20 -19.92 2.55
N SER A 333 24.89 -20.10 2.63
CA SER A 333 23.92 -19.03 2.85
C SER A 333 24.09 -18.44 4.26
N VAL A 334 24.59 -17.21 4.34
CA VAL A 334 24.59 -16.39 5.55
C VAL A 334 23.15 -15.90 5.80
N PRO A 335 22.61 -15.95 7.02
CA PRO A 335 21.33 -15.29 7.32
C PRO A 335 21.48 -13.78 7.11
N ALA A 336 20.60 -13.20 6.29
CA ALA A 336 20.65 -11.82 5.79
C ALA A 336 20.85 -10.76 6.91
N ASN A 337 20.41 -11.06 8.13
CA ASN A 337 20.45 -10.14 9.28
C ASN A 337 21.87 -9.87 9.82
N ALA A 338 22.88 -10.66 9.44
CA ALA A 338 24.26 -10.45 9.89
C ALA A 338 25.05 -9.43 9.05
N ILE A 339 24.61 -9.13 7.82
CA ILE A 339 25.40 -8.35 6.85
C ILE A 339 25.13 -6.84 6.94
N CYS A 340 23.97 -6.42 7.45
CA CYS A 340 23.59 -5.00 7.47
C CYS A 340 24.28 -4.16 8.56
N CYS A 341 24.65 -4.74 9.70
CA CYS A 341 25.24 -3.96 10.82
C CYS A 341 26.68 -3.47 10.57
N ALA A 342 27.44 -4.09 9.66
CA ALA A 342 28.84 -3.70 9.42
C ALA A 342 28.99 -2.51 8.46
N SER A 343 27.98 -2.22 7.64
CA SER A 343 28.13 -1.31 6.50
C SER A 343 27.52 0.09 6.71
N ALA A 344 26.53 0.24 7.60
CA ALA A 344 25.74 1.48 7.68
C ALA A 344 26.18 2.48 8.76
N ILE A 345 27.12 2.15 9.65
CA ILE A 345 27.53 3.04 10.77
C ILE A 345 29.04 3.39 10.73
N CYS A 346 29.83 2.74 9.87
CA CYS A 346 31.27 3.00 9.76
C CYS A 346 31.69 3.23 8.30
N GLY A 347 31.76 4.48 7.85
CA GLY A 347 32.71 4.83 6.78
C GLY A 347 34.12 4.98 7.35
N PRO A 348 35.23 4.75 6.60
CA PRO A 348 35.39 4.14 5.29
C PRO A 348 36.29 2.88 5.39
N TRP A 349 35.71 1.68 5.52
CA TRP A 349 36.43 0.40 5.40
C TRP A 349 35.73 -0.61 4.46
N SER A 350 34.92 -0.11 3.51
CA SER A 350 34.20 -0.95 2.53
C SER A 350 34.85 -1.03 1.15
N ARG A 351 36.08 -0.52 0.96
CA ARG A 351 36.86 -0.79 -0.27
C ARG A 351 37.73 -2.03 -0.11
N ALA A 352 37.10 -3.21 -0.13
CA ALA A 352 37.82 -4.46 -0.34
C ALA A 352 37.01 -5.58 -1.02
N TRP A 353 35.72 -5.42 -1.35
CA TRP A 353 34.90 -6.55 -1.81
C TRP A 353 34.02 -6.30 -3.06
N THR A 354 34.33 -5.31 -3.89
CA THR A 354 33.58 -5.07 -5.16
C THR A 354 34.45 -4.74 -6.37
N SER A 355 35.68 -5.26 -6.46
CA SER A 355 36.41 -5.20 -7.74
C SER A 355 37.22 -6.46 -8.00
N ALA A 356 36.70 -7.31 -8.87
CA ALA A 356 37.52 -8.15 -9.73
C ALA A 356 36.92 -8.10 -11.16
N PRO A 357 37.76 -7.86 -12.18
CA PRO A 357 37.34 -7.59 -13.55
C PRO A 357 36.92 -8.87 -14.28
N SER A 358 35.90 -8.75 -15.12
CA SER A 358 35.53 -9.77 -16.10
C SER A 358 36.64 -9.92 -17.14
N SER A 359 37.24 -11.11 -17.19
CA SER A 359 38.04 -11.57 -18.33
C SER A 359 37.80 -13.07 -18.52
N HIS A 360 36.79 -13.40 -19.34
CA HIS A 360 36.94 -14.06 -20.64
C HIS A 360 35.58 -14.32 -21.27
#